data_AF-A0A495TPU2-F1
#
_entry.id   AF-A0A495TPU2-F1
#
_cell.length_a   1.000
_cell.length_b   1.000
_cell.length_c   1.000
_cell.angle_alpha   90.00
_cell.angle_beta   90.00
_cell.angle_gamma   90.00
#
_symmetry.space_group_name_H-M   'P 1'
#
loop_
_entity.id
_entity.type
_entity.pdbx_description
1 polymer ?
#
loop_
_entity_poly.entity_id
_entity_poly.type
_entity_poly.pdbx_seq_one_letter_code
_entity_poly.pdbx_strand_id
1 'polypeptide(L)'
;MVRESFCLLAEAAQPSSGDNIDALLELENRLAHSVEAISSEQRTFRQEGLSVELPMEFFLAAGFLRLAPESPYAGNEGANLQGNEYKLADCFRHATGEALAVFRPMIVAVDFDAKSLPNWKWSAHPGATERHLQRRYSNPLFPLHRQMVTAHEVYEARLADAQALEDVRNELNEVSRSFSQTNELPLNWQSFLEGYRDQVDRLDERRLVAGGQNAPLGDAIGSLRTDILTTWRASIHKNRHSLAALEQQEAQRTERRALLYGCDWTAQLLSHGSLIPPDEVVPALLSESPSELEKVVTGLQAEPRLHETFAQCRATAHRLVNELRAGGHNIPDIGDKLRILDSAPGQAPA
;
A
#
# COMPACT_ATOMS: atom_id res chain seq x y z
N MET A 1 -2.28 1.25 12.46
CA MET A 1 -3.59 1.09 13.16
C MET A 1 -3.43 1.26 14.67
N VAL A 2 -3.00 0.25 15.44
CA VAL A 2 -2.65 0.45 16.87
C VAL A 2 -1.34 1.23 17.00
N ARG A 3 -0.39 0.98 16.09
CA ARG A 3 0.94 1.60 16.06
C ARG A 3 0.93 3.14 16.18
N GLU A 4 0.36 3.89 15.23
CA GLU A 4 0.46 5.36 15.28
C GLU A 4 -0.25 5.96 16.49
N SER A 5 -1.44 5.44 16.84
CA SER A 5 -2.22 5.90 17.98
C SER A 5 -1.57 5.54 19.32
N PHE A 6 -0.90 4.39 19.40
CA PHE A 6 -0.11 3.98 20.55
C PHE A 6 1.17 4.80 20.68
N CYS A 7 1.87 5.07 19.58
CA CYS A 7 3.02 5.97 19.58
C CYS A 7 2.63 7.39 20.03
N LEU A 8 1.44 7.88 19.64
CA LEU A 8 0.91 9.16 20.13
C LEU A 8 0.58 9.13 21.62
N LEU A 9 -0.05 8.06 22.10
CA LEU A 9 -0.32 7.87 23.53
C LEU A 9 0.99 7.87 24.32
N ALA A 10 1.99 7.13 23.84
CA ALA A 10 3.30 7.06 24.45
C ALA A 10 3.97 8.43 24.46
N GLU A 11 3.97 9.15 23.33
CA GLU A 11 4.52 10.50 23.23
C GLU A 11 3.84 11.49 24.20
N ALA A 12 2.52 11.38 24.36
CA ALA A 12 1.75 12.18 25.31
C ALA A 12 2.09 11.83 26.78
N ALA A 13 2.41 10.56 27.06
CA ALA A 13 2.83 10.12 28.39
C ALA A 13 4.29 10.48 28.69
N GLN A 14 5.19 10.36 27.71
CA GLN A 14 6.61 10.65 27.79
C GLN A 14 7.15 11.12 26.44
N PRO A 15 7.69 12.35 26.34
CA PRO A 15 8.29 12.86 25.10
C PRO A 15 9.39 11.94 24.58
N SER A 16 9.53 11.86 23.25
CA SER A 16 10.45 10.97 22.48
C SER A 16 10.18 9.47 22.56
N SER A 17 9.21 9.02 23.37
CA SER A 17 8.89 7.59 23.46
C SER A 17 8.09 7.10 22.26
N GLY A 18 7.29 7.96 21.62
CA GLY A 18 6.51 7.61 20.44
C GLY A 18 7.39 7.26 19.24
N ASP A 19 8.43 8.05 19.00
CA ASP A 19 9.38 7.81 17.89
C ASP A 19 10.22 6.55 18.12
N ASN A 20 10.63 6.30 19.37
CA ASN A 20 11.36 5.09 19.72
C ASN A 20 10.50 3.82 19.55
N ILE A 21 9.23 3.87 19.96
CA ILE A 21 8.29 2.77 19.76
C ILE A 21 8.01 2.56 18.28
N ASP A 22 7.88 3.64 17.50
CA ASP A 22 7.67 3.54 16.07
C ASP A 22 8.84 2.85 15.37
N ALA A 23 10.08 3.22 15.72
CA ALA A 23 11.29 2.58 15.20
C ALA A 23 11.38 1.08 15.57
N LEU A 24 10.95 0.70 16.79
CA LEU A 24 10.91 -0.70 17.21
C LEU A 24 9.87 -1.51 16.42
N LEU A 25 8.68 -0.95 16.22
CA LEU A 25 7.64 -1.60 15.43
C LEU A 25 8.00 -1.68 13.94
N GLU A 26 8.78 -0.73 13.42
CA GLU A 26 9.34 -0.82 12.06
C GLU A 26 10.34 -1.96 11.93
N LEU A 27 11.21 -2.11 12.93
CA LEU A 27 12.15 -3.23 12.98
C LEU A 27 11.41 -4.57 13.05
N GLU A 28 10.37 -4.67 13.88
CA GLU A 28 9.51 -5.86 13.96
C GLU A 28 8.89 -6.19 12.60
N ASN A 29 8.28 -5.21 11.92
CA ASN A 29 7.71 -5.40 10.60
C ASN A 29 8.76 -5.93 9.61
N ARG A 30 9.93 -5.28 9.52
CA ARG A 30 11.01 -5.72 8.64
C ARG A 30 11.46 -7.15 8.95
N LEU A 31 11.49 -7.53 10.22
CA LEU A 31 11.83 -8.88 10.66
C LEU A 31 10.79 -9.90 10.21
N ALA A 32 9.52 -9.63 10.44
CA ALA A 32 8.42 -10.50 10.02
C ALA A 32 8.49 -10.77 8.51
N HIS A 33 8.61 -9.70 7.70
CA HIS A 33 8.72 -9.84 6.24
C HIS A 33 9.97 -10.63 5.81
N SER A 34 11.09 -10.51 6.54
CA SER A 34 12.31 -11.25 6.20
C SER A 34 12.19 -12.77 6.35
N VAL A 35 11.20 -13.24 7.13
CA VAL A 35 11.00 -14.67 7.40
C VAL A 35 9.70 -15.25 6.83
N GLU A 36 8.76 -14.39 6.41
CA GLU A 36 7.43 -14.79 5.91
C GLU A 36 7.50 -15.63 4.63
N ALA A 37 8.52 -15.42 3.80
CA ALA A 37 8.73 -16.17 2.57
C ALA A 37 9.51 -17.49 2.74
N ILE A 38 9.95 -17.83 3.97
CA ILE A 38 10.79 -19.02 4.22
C ILE A 38 9.91 -20.27 4.26
N SER A 39 10.03 -21.14 3.26
CA SER A 39 9.30 -22.41 3.19
C SER A 39 9.84 -23.45 4.17
N SER A 40 9.04 -24.45 4.55
CA SER A 40 9.48 -25.57 5.39
C SER A 40 10.68 -26.33 4.81
N GLU A 41 10.74 -26.43 3.48
CA GLU A 41 11.86 -27.03 2.75
C GLU A 41 13.15 -26.22 2.94
N GLN A 42 13.06 -24.89 2.93
CA GLN A 42 14.19 -23.99 3.20
C GLN A 42 14.64 -24.01 4.67
N ARG A 43 13.80 -24.49 5.58
CA ARG A 43 14.13 -24.66 7.01
C ARG A 43 14.73 -26.02 7.34
N THR A 44 14.75 -26.94 6.38
CA THR A 44 15.12 -28.33 6.61
C THR A 44 16.56 -28.60 6.16
N PHE A 45 17.39 -29.06 7.08
CA PHE A 45 18.81 -29.34 6.84
C PHE A 45 19.10 -30.83 7.06
N ARG A 46 20.10 -31.36 6.34
CA ARG A 46 20.60 -32.72 6.57
C ARG A 46 21.83 -32.68 7.46
N GLN A 47 21.71 -33.27 8.65
CA GLN A 47 22.82 -33.45 9.57
C GLN A 47 22.96 -34.94 9.87
N GLU A 48 24.13 -35.52 9.58
CA GLU A 48 24.44 -36.95 9.85
C GLU A 48 23.40 -37.94 9.28
N GLY A 49 22.77 -37.60 8.15
CA GLY A 49 21.74 -38.43 7.50
C GLY A 49 20.32 -38.24 8.05
N LEU A 50 20.14 -37.44 9.10
CA LEU A 50 18.84 -37.05 9.64
C LEU A 50 18.39 -35.70 9.10
N SER A 51 17.10 -35.58 8.83
CA SER A 51 16.46 -34.33 8.43
C SER A 51 16.08 -33.55 9.68
N VAL A 52 16.67 -32.38 9.87
CA VAL A 52 16.44 -31.50 11.02
C VAL A 52 15.84 -30.19 10.52
N GLU A 53 14.64 -29.85 10.98
CA GLU A 53 14.02 -28.55 10.71
C GLU A 53 14.45 -27.55 11.79
N LEU A 54 14.98 -26.39 11.38
CA LEU A 54 15.31 -25.32 12.30
C LEU A 54 14.04 -24.55 12.70
N PRO A 55 13.90 -24.19 14.00
CA PRO A 55 12.74 -23.47 14.48
C PRO A 55 12.74 -22.01 14.00
N MET A 56 11.56 -21.39 13.91
CA MET A 56 11.42 -20.02 13.35
C MET A 56 12.19 -18.95 14.11
N GLU A 57 12.38 -19.14 15.42
CA GLU A 57 13.17 -18.27 16.29
C GLU A 57 14.62 -18.14 15.81
N PHE A 58 15.15 -19.17 15.13
CA PHE A 58 16.48 -19.11 14.53
C PHE A 58 16.55 -18.08 13.39
N PHE A 59 15.58 -18.12 12.48
CA PHE A 59 15.50 -17.19 11.36
C PHE A 59 15.21 -15.76 11.82
N LEU A 60 14.34 -15.61 12.82
CA LEU A 60 14.08 -14.33 13.47
C LEU A 60 15.33 -13.75 14.14
N ALA A 61 16.11 -14.57 14.85
CA ALA A 61 17.34 -14.15 15.49
C ALA A 61 18.42 -13.73 14.47
N ALA A 62 18.59 -14.50 13.40
CA ALA A 62 19.51 -14.15 12.31
C ALA A 62 19.08 -12.86 11.60
N GLY A 63 17.78 -12.70 11.33
CA GLY A 63 17.21 -11.47 10.80
C GLY A 63 17.45 -10.28 11.72
N PHE A 64 17.21 -10.44 13.03
CA PHE A 64 17.35 -9.37 14.02
C PHE A 64 18.79 -8.85 14.06
N LEU A 65 19.76 -9.76 14.13
CA LEU A 65 21.18 -9.38 14.12
C LEU A 65 21.58 -8.63 12.84
N ARG A 66 20.93 -8.86 11.70
CA ARG A 66 21.27 -8.20 10.43
C ARG A 66 20.51 -6.90 10.21
N LEU A 67 19.32 -6.75 10.80
CA LEU A 67 18.43 -5.61 10.55
C LEU A 67 18.47 -4.55 11.66
N ALA A 68 18.81 -4.94 12.90
CA ALA A 68 18.89 -4.01 14.02
C ALA A 68 20.07 -3.03 13.84
N PRO A 69 19.87 -1.70 13.87
CA PRO A 69 20.92 -0.72 13.62
C PRO A 69 22.11 -0.82 14.58
N GLU A 70 21.82 -1.15 15.84
CA GLU A 70 22.82 -1.27 16.91
C GLU A 70 23.56 -2.61 16.91
N SER A 71 23.20 -3.53 16.01
CA SER A 71 23.84 -4.83 15.93
C SER A 71 25.22 -4.73 15.26
N PRO A 72 26.25 -5.44 15.79
CA PRO A 72 27.56 -5.50 15.13
C PRO A 72 27.53 -6.21 13.77
N TYR A 73 26.41 -6.84 13.40
CA TYR A 73 26.20 -7.53 12.13
C TYR A 73 25.28 -6.77 11.16
N ALA A 74 24.88 -5.54 11.49
CA ALA A 74 23.92 -4.76 10.72
C ALA A 74 24.39 -4.56 9.26
N GLY A 75 23.51 -4.83 8.30
CA GLY A 75 23.74 -4.60 6.86
C GLY A 75 24.76 -5.54 6.19
N ASN A 76 25.25 -6.58 6.87
CA ASN A 76 26.24 -7.50 6.32
C ASN A 76 25.66 -8.90 6.09
N GLU A 77 25.08 -9.13 4.90
CA GLU A 77 24.40 -10.39 4.53
C GLU A 77 25.33 -11.61 4.54
N GLY A 78 26.65 -11.41 4.35
CA GLY A 78 27.66 -12.46 4.35
C GLY A 78 28.42 -12.64 5.66
N ALA A 79 28.08 -11.89 6.71
CA ALA A 79 28.76 -12.00 8.00
C ALA A 79 28.47 -13.36 8.65
N ASN A 80 29.52 -14.09 9.01
CA ASN A 80 29.42 -15.18 9.96
C ASN A 80 28.95 -14.60 11.30
N LEU A 81 27.75 -14.99 11.73
CA LEU A 81 27.11 -14.52 12.96
C LEU A 81 27.72 -15.15 14.23
N GLN A 82 28.77 -15.99 14.07
CA GLN A 82 29.59 -16.57 15.13
C GLN A 82 28.78 -17.40 16.15
N GLY A 83 27.63 -17.92 15.73
CA GLY A 83 26.73 -18.69 16.57
C GLY A 83 25.89 -17.84 17.53
N ASN A 84 25.93 -16.50 17.42
CA ASN A 84 25.10 -15.62 18.25
C ASN A 84 23.62 -15.68 17.87
N GLU A 85 23.32 -16.06 16.64
CA GLU A 85 21.97 -16.37 16.16
C GLU A 85 21.34 -17.53 16.95
N TYR A 86 22.10 -18.55 17.35
CA TYR A 86 21.57 -19.64 18.19
C TYR A 86 21.27 -19.18 19.62
N LYS A 87 22.16 -18.36 20.19
CA LYS A 87 21.96 -17.80 21.54
C LYS A 87 20.73 -16.89 21.58
N LEU A 88 20.61 -16.01 20.58
CA LEU A 88 19.49 -15.09 20.50
C LEU A 88 18.17 -15.84 20.19
N ALA A 89 18.21 -16.90 19.37
CA ALA A 89 17.05 -17.76 19.13
C ALA A 89 16.56 -18.46 20.41
N ASP A 90 17.49 -18.89 21.27
CA ASP A 90 17.14 -19.48 22.56
C ASP A 90 16.51 -18.44 23.49
N CYS A 91 17.05 -17.23 23.51
CA CYS A 91 16.45 -16.09 24.22
C CYS A 91 15.05 -15.77 23.70
N PHE A 92 14.84 -15.73 22.38
CA PHE A 92 13.51 -15.52 21.78
C PHE A 92 12.54 -16.61 22.17
N ARG A 93 12.96 -17.89 22.12
CA ARG A 93 12.11 -19.01 22.54
C ARG A 93 11.68 -18.90 24.00
N HIS A 94 12.61 -18.56 24.89
CA HIS A 94 12.32 -18.35 26.30
C HIS A 94 11.39 -17.14 26.51
N ALA A 95 11.67 -16.02 25.82
CA ALA A 95 10.84 -14.82 25.86
C ALA A 95 9.43 -15.11 25.36
N THR A 96 9.23 -15.83 24.26
CA THR A 96 7.88 -16.16 23.75
C THR A 96 7.06 -16.96 24.77
N GLY A 97 7.69 -17.82 25.57
CA GLY A 97 7.02 -18.58 26.64
C GLY A 97 6.61 -17.74 27.85
N GLU A 98 7.47 -16.81 28.29
CA GLU A 98 7.29 -16.07 29.54
C GLU A 98 6.72 -14.65 29.35
N ALA A 99 7.03 -14.00 28.22
CA ALA A 99 6.69 -12.61 27.96
C ALA A 99 5.18 -12.38 27.95
N LEU A 100 4.39 -13.30 27.36
CA LEU A 100 2.93 -13.15 27.35
C LEU A 100 2.35 -13.17 28.77
N ALA A 101 2.90 -13.96 29.70
CA ALA A 101 2.45 -13.99 31.09
C ALA A 101 2.75 -12.66 31.83
N VAL A 102 3.87 -12.01 31.49
CA VAL A 102 4.27 -10.72 32.07
C VAL A 102 3.51 -9.54 31.45
N PHE A 103 3.42 -9.49 30.11
CA PHE A 103 2.85 -8.35 29.41
C PHE A 103 1.33 -8.39 29.30
N ARG A 104 0.68 -9.57 29.30
CA ARG A 104 -0.79 -9.64 29.19
C ARG A 104 -1.51 -8.89 30.33
N PRO A 105 -1.14 -9.02 31.61
CA PRO A 105 -1.72 -8.21 32.68
C PRO A 105 -1.49 -6.70 32.48
N MET A 106 -0.31 -6.31 31.97
CA MET A 106 0.00 -4.91 31.69
C MET A 106 -0.88 -4.37 30.55
N ILE A 107 -1.03 -5.12 29.46
CA ILE A 107 -1.89 -4.76 28.32
C ILE A 107 -3.35 -4.63 28.76
N VAL A 108 -3.85 -5.58 29.57
CA VAL A 108 -5.24 -5.53 30.08
C VAL A 108 -5.46 -4.36 31.04
N ALA A 109 -4.44 -3.95 31.79
CA ALA A 109 -4.53 -2.80 32.69
C ALA A 109 -4.47 -1.44 31.95
N VAL A 110 -3.99 -1.42 30.71
CA VAL A 110 -3.97 -0.21 29.87
C VAL A 110 -5.35 -0.05 29.23
N ASP A 111 -6.15 0.86 29.77
CA ASP A 111 -7.40 1.31 29.15
C ASP A 111 -7.07 2.24 27.98
N PHE A 112 -6.96 1.67 26.77
CA PHE A 112 -6.62 2.41 25.56
C PHE A 112 -7.81 2.46 24.61
N ASP A 113 -8.40 3.65 24.47
CA ASP A 113 -9.30 3.99 23.38
C ASP A 113 -8.64 5.02 22.46
N ALA A 114 -8.27 4.58 21.26
CA ALA A 114 -7.70 5.46 20.24
C ALA A 114 -8.67 6.59 19.81
N LYS A 115 -9.99 6.40 19.99
CA LYS A 115 -11.03 7.37 19.61
C LYS A 115 -11.11 8.54 20.58
N SER A 116 -10.69 8.35 21.83
CA SER A 116 -10.74 9.36 22.88
C SER A 116 -9.45 10.19 22.98
N LEU A 117 -8.48 9.99 22.09
CA LEU A 117 -7.23 10.74 22.11
C LEU A 117 -7.50 12.23 21.80
N PRO A 118 -6.94 13.17 22.61
CA PRO A 118 -7.16 14.60 22.40
C PRO A 118 -6.47 15.13 21.14
N ASN A 119 -5.44 14.41 20.66
CA ASN A 119 -4.64 14.76 19.49
C ASN A 119 -4.48 13.55 18.58
N TRP A 120 -4.25 13.81 17.29
CA TRP A 120 -3.94 12.81 16.29
C TRP A 120 -2.81 13.31 15.37
N LYS A 121 -2.11 12.39 14.70
CA LYS A 121 -1.08 12.68 13.68
C LYS A 121 -1.46 11.95 12.41
N TRP A 122 -1.10 12.50 11.25
CA TRP A 122 -1.26 11.82 9.97
C TRP A 122 -0.26 10.67 9.81
N SER A 123 -0.69 9.60 9.14
CA SER A 123 0.22 8.54 8.69
C SER A 123 1.15 9.05 7.60
N ALA A 124 2.39 8.55 7.58
CA ALA A 124 3.34 8.85 6.51
C ALA A 124 2.90 8.27 5.15
N HIS A 125 2.26 7.10 5.19
CA HIS A 125 1.68 6.42 4.04
C HIS A 125 0.18 6.22 4.30
N PRO A 126 -0.66 7.25 4.13
CA PRO A 126 -2.09 7.15 4.38
C PRO A 126 -2.75 6.22 3.36
N GLY A 127 -3.72 5.44 3.82
CA GLY A 127 -4.67 4.80 2.92
C GLY A 127 -5.62 5.83 2.30
N ALA A 128 -6.49 5.38 1.42
CA ALA A 128 -7.33 6.26 0.63
C ALA A 128 -8.31 7.10 1.46
N THR A 129 -8.90 6.51 2.50
CA THR A 129 -9.87 7.18 3.38
C THR A 129 -9.17 8.22 4.24
N GLU A 130 -8.02 7.87 4.83
CA GLU A 130 -7.20 8.83 5.59
C GLU A 130 -6.67 9.95 4.69
N ARG A 131 -6.21 9.63 3.48
CA ARG A 131 -5.75 10.61 2.49
C ARG A 131 -6.83 11.62 2.15
N HIS A 132 -8.09 11.18 2.04
CA HIS A 132 -9.20 12.10 1.79
C HIS A 132 -9.54 12.99 3.00
N LEU A 133 -9.34 12.51 4.24
CA LEU A 133 -9.39 13.39 5.42
C LEU A 133 -8.27 14.44 5.39
N GLN A 134 -7.06 14.06 4.98
CA GLN A 134 -5.94 15.00 4.83
C GLN A 134 -6.24 16.12 3.84
N ARG A 135 -6.86 15.79 2.69
CA ARG A 135 -7.26 16.80 1.69
C ARG A 135 -8.23 17.83 2.26
N ARG A 136 -9.18 17.38 3.08
CA ARG A 136 -10.24 18.21 3.66
C ARG A 136 -9.76 19.11 4.79
N TYR A 137 -8.83 18.62 5.61
CA TYR A 137 -8.44 19.27 6.85
C TYR A 137 -7.93 20.70 6.64
N SER A 138 -8.60 21.67 7.26
CA SER A 138 -8.29 23.11 7.18
C SER A 138 -8.18 23.66 5.75
N ASN A 139 -8.89 23.06 4.79
CA ASN A 139 -8.78 23.41 3.38
C ASN A 139 -10.00 24.22 2.89
N PRO A 140 -9.83 25.49 2.46
CA PRO A 140 -10.93 26.34 2.02
C PRO A 140 -11.63 25.85 0.75
N LEU A 141 -11.04 24.90 0.01
CA LEU A 141 -11.69 24.25 -1.14
C LEU A 141 -12.93 23.43 -0.73
N PHE A 142 -13.04 23.06 0.55
CA PHE A 142 -14.14 22.28 1.08
C PHE A 142 -15.08 23.16 1.93
N PRO A 143 -16.38 22.80 2.04
CA PRO A 143 -17.29 23.48 2.95
C PRO A 143 -16.79 23.47 4.40
N LEU A 144 -17.04 24.54 5.17
CA LEU A 144 -16.51 24.70 6.53
C LEU A 144 -16.76 23.49 7.46
N HIS A 145 -17.94 22.90 7.39
CA HIS A 145 -18.31 21.73 8.19
C HIS A 145 -17.53 20.45 7.84
N ARG A 146 -16.84 20.44 6.69
CA ARG A 146 -15.99 19.33 6.21
C ARG A 146 -14.51 19.57 6.47
N GLN A 147 -14.12 20.79 6.84
CA GLN A 147 -12.71 21.14 7.08
C GLN A 147 -12.20 20.67 8.45
N MET A 148 -13.10 20.30 9.35
CA MET A 148 -12.76 19.76 10.66
C MET A 148 -12.55 18.25 10.57
N VAL A 149 -11.49 17.76 11.21
CA VAL A 149 -11.20 16.33 11.34
C VAL A 149 -10.90 15.99 12.78
N THR A 150 -11.56 14.95 13.28
CA THR A 150 -11.45 14.45 14.66
C THR A 150 -10.56 13.21 14.75
N ALA A 151 -10.05 12.91 15.96
CA ALA A 151 -9.29 11.67 16.21
C ALA A 151 -10.12 10.41 15.89
N HIS A 152 -11.42 10.47 16.16
CA HIS A 152 -12.36 9.40 15.82
C HIS A 152 -12.42 9.16 14.31
N GLU A 153 -12.58 10.21 13.49
CA GLU A 153 -12.62 10.06 12.02
C GLU A 153 -11.31 9.50 11.47
N VAL A 154 -10.16 9.96 11.98
CA VAL A 154 -8.84 9.43 11.58
C VAL A 154 -8.73 7.95 11.93
N TYR A 155 -9.19 7.55 13.11
CA TYR A 155 -9.18 6.16 13.53
C TYR A 155 -10.07 5.28 12.64
N GLU A 156 -11.32 5.68 12.40
CA GLU A 156 -12.25 4.94 11.55
C GLU A 156 -11.76 4.84 10.10
N ALA A 157 -11.17 5.92 9.57
CA ALA A 157 -10.56 5.91 8.24
C ALA A 157 -9.44 4.90 8.11
N ARG A 158 -8.55 4.82 9.12
CA ARG A 158 -7.47 3.83 9.14
C ARG A 158 -7.98 2.41 9.26
N LEU A 159 -9.08 2.20 9.96
CA LEU A 159 -9.71 0.89 10.08
C LEU A 159 -10.29 0.44 8.74
N ALA A 160 -10.96 1.35 8.02
CA ALA A 160 -11.43 1.10 6.67
C ALA A 160 -10.27 0.82 5.69
N ASP A 161 -9.21 1.62 5.75
CA ASP A 161 -8.04 1.46 4.88
C ASP A 161 -7.31 0.13 5.13
N ALA A 162 -7.13 -0.25 6.40
CA ALA A 162 -6.53 -1.54 6.76
C ALA A 162 -7.39 -2.72 6.32
N GLN A 163 -8.72 -2.63 6.50
CA GLN A 163 -9.64 -3.66 6.05
C GLN A 163 -9.60 -3.82 4.52
N ALA A 164 -9.54 -2.72 3.77
CA ALA A 164 -9.45 -2.77 2.31
C ALA A 164 -8.21 -3.53 1.81
N LEU A 165 -7.05 -3.31 2.44
CA LEU A 165 -5.82 -4.05 2.11
C LEU A 165 -5.89 -5.51 2.54
N GLU A 166 -6.50 -5.80 3.69
CA GLU A 166 -6.70 -7.17 4.17
C GLU A 166 -7.64 -7.97 3.25
N ASP A 167 -8.70 -7.34 2.73
CA ASP A 167 -9.59 -7.96 1.75
C ASP A 167 -8.84 -8.33 0.46
N VAL A 168 -7.96 -7.44 -0.02
CA VAL A 168 -7.12 -7.72 -1.21
C VAL A 168 -6.14 -8.85 -0.92
N ARG A 169 -5.53 -8.89 0.27
CA ARG A 169 -4.61 -9.97 0.68
C ARG A 169 -5.33 -11.32 0.73
N ASN A 170 -6.52 -11.36 1.32
CA ASN A 170 -7.29 -12.61 1.42
C ASN A 170 -7.70 -13.13 0.05
N GLU A 171 -8.17 -12.26 -0.84
CA GLU A 171 -8.53 -12.65 -2.20
C GLU A 171 -7.28 -13.06 -3.01
N LEU A 172 -6.14 -12.38 -2.86
CA LEU A 172 -4.88 -12.82 -3.46
C LEU A 172 -4.50 -14.23 -3.02
N ASN A 173 -4.61 -14.53 -1.73
CA ASN A 173 -4.33 -15.86 -1.19
C ASN A 173 -5.25 -16.93 -1.78
N GLU A 174 -6.53 -16.60 -1.98
CA GLU A 174 -7.49 -17.49 -2.63
C GLU A 174 -7.17 -17.73 -4.10
N VAL A 175 -6.92 -16.66 -4.87
CA VAL A 175 -6.57 -16.73 -6.30
C VAL A 175 -5.24 -17.48 -6.50
N SER A 176 -4.22 -17.17 -5.69
CA SER A 176 -2.92 -17.84 -5.72
C SER A 176 -3.08 -19.34 -5.43
N ARG A 177 -3.79 -19.70 -4.36
CA ARG A 177 -4.06 -21.11 -4.02
C ARG A 177 -4.80 -21.83 -5.14
N SER A 178 -5.84 -21.21 -5.71
CA SER A 178 -6.63 -21.78 -6.80
C SER A 178 -5.77 -22.01 -8.05
N PHE A 179 -4.90 -21.05 -8.39
CA PHE A 179 -3.97 -21.18 -9.50
C PHE A 179 -2.96 -22.30 -9.26
N SER A 180 -2.29 -22.34 -8.10
CA SER A 180 -1.29 -23.36 -7.77
C SER A 180 -1.85 -24.79 -7.68
N GLN A 181 -3.14 -24.95 -7.36
CA GLN A 181 -3.80 -26.26 -7.34
C GLN A 181 -4.12 -26.80 -8.75
N THR A 182 -3.99 -25.98 -9.79
CA THR A 182 -4.25 -26.39 -11.17
C THR A 182 -3.02 -27.10 -11.74
N ASN A 183 -2.99 -28.43 -11.63
CA ASN A 183 -1.87 -29.25 -12.12
C ASN A 183 -1.85 -29.37 -13.66
N GLU A 184 -3.01 -29.36 -14.30
CA GLU A 184 -3.14 -29.45 -15.76
C GLU A 184 -4.08 -28.36 -16.27
N LEU A 185 -3.69 -27.72 -17.38
CA LEU A 185 -4.50 -26.68 -18.00
C LEU A 185 -5.75 -27.30 -18.66
N PRO A 186 -6.92 -26.66 -18.51
CA PRO A 186 -8.14 -27.15 -19.12
C PRO A 186 -8.11 -26.99 -20.66
N LEU A 187 -9.01 -27.65 -21.39
CA LEU A 187 -9.08 -27.55 -22.85
C LEU A 187 -9.24 -26.11 -23.35
N ASN A 188 -9.92 -25.26 -22.58
CA ASN A 188 -10.10 -23.83 -22.82
C ASN A 188 -9.05 -22.97 -22.07
N TRP A 189 -7.79 -23.45 -22.01
CA TRP A 189 -6.72 -22.82 -21.22
C TRP A 189 -6.53 -21.32 -21.49
N GLN A 190 -6.79 -20.83 -22.71
CA GLN A 190 -6.68 -19.40 -23.03
C GLN A 190 -7.63 -18.55 -22.20
N SER A 191 -8.93 -18.88 -22.19
CA SER A 191 -9.93 -18.16 -21.39
C SER A 191 -9.70 -18.35 -19.90
N PHE A 192 -9.18 -19.52 -19.50
CA PHE A 192 -8.81 -19.79 -18.12
C PHE A 192 -7.69 -18.87 -17.64
N LEU A 193 -6.57 -18.77 -18.36
CA LEU A 193 -5.46 -17.90 -17.99
C LEU A 193 -5.81 -16.41 -18.13
N GLU A 194 -6.64 -16.03 -19.11
CA GLU A 194 -7.18 -14.67 -19.23
C GLU A 194 -7.99 -14.30 -17.98
N GLY A 195 -8.82 -15.21 -17.48
CA GLY A 195 -9.60 -14.99 -16.27
C GLY A 195 -8.73 -14.71 -15.05
N TYR A 196 -7.64 -15.45 -14.86
CA TYR A 196 -6.68 -15.18 -13.79
C TYR A 196 -5.93 -13.87 -14.00
N ARG A 197 -5.52 -13.55 -15.24
CA ARG A 197 -4.90 -12.27 -15.56
C ARG A 197 -5.80 -11.10 -15.18
N ASP A 198 -7.09 -11.16 -15.54
CA ASP A 198 -8.07 -10.13 -15.22
C ASP A 198 -8.39 -10.05 -13.71
N GLN A 199 -8.30 -11.16 -12.97
CA GLN A 199 -8.42 -11.14 -11.51
C GLN A 199 -7.22 -10.47 -10.86
N VAL A 200 -6.01 -10.82 -11.29
CA VAL A 200 -4.76 -10.21 -10.79
C VAL A 200 -4.67 -8.73 -11.16
N ASP A 201 -5.17 -8.33 -12.33
CA ASP A 201 -5.33 -6.92 -12.69
C ASP A 201 -6.27 -6.18 -11.73
N ARG A 202 -7.43 -6.75 -11.42
CA ARG A 202 -8.39 -6.18 -10.47
C ARG A 202 -7.86 -6.10 -9.04
N LEU A 203 -7.09 -7.11 -8.60
CA LEU A 203 -6.43 -7.09 -7.29
C LEU A 203 -5.40 -5.96 -7.20
N ASP A 204 -4.58 -5.78 -8.23
CA ASP A 204 -3.59 -4.69 -8.25
C ASP A 204 -4.27 -3.32 -8.29
N GLU A 205 -5.32 -3.16 -9.10
CA GLU A 205 -6.10 -1.92 -9.14
C GLU A 205 -6.73 -1.60 -7.78
N ARG A 206 -7.33 -2.59 -7.09
CA ARG A 206 -7.87 -2.40 -5.74
C ARG A 206 -6.79 -2.08 -4.71
N ARG A 207 -5.60 -2.69 -4.80
CA ARG A 207 -4.45 -2.34 -3.95
C ARG A 207 -4.05 -0.87 -4.16
N LEU A 208 -3.92 -0.44 -5.41
CA LEU A 208 -3.57 0.94 -5.76
C LEU A 208 -4.63 1.93 -5.27
N VAL A 209 -5.92 1.58 -5.41
CA VAL A 209 -7.04 2.34 -4.87
C VAL A 209 -6.97 2.46 -3.35
N ALA A 210 -6.67 1.38 -2.63
CA ALA A 210 -6.62 1.37 -1.17
C ALA A 210 -5.49 2.25 -0.61
N GLY A 211 -4.40 2.41 -1.36
CA GLY A 211 -3.26 3.23 -0.96
C GLY A 211 -2.52 2.68 0.27
N GLY A 212 -1.82 3.55 0.98
CA GLY A 212 -1.06 3.19 2.18
C GLY A 212 0.18 2.33 1.92
N GLN A 213 0.76 1.79 2.99
CA GLN A 213 1.95 0.95 2.91
C GLN A 213 1.58 -0.47 2.45
N ASN A 214 1.73 -0.74 1.15
CA ASN A 214 1.31 -2.00 0.54
C ASN A 214 2.31 -2.59 -0.47
N ALA A 215 3.56 -2.11 -0.48
CA ALA A 215 4.60 -2.60 -1.39
C ALA A 215 4.76 -4.14 -1.38
N PRO A 216 4.81 -4.84 -0.22
CA PRO A 216 4.89 -6.30 -0.19
C PRO A 216 3.69 -7.00 -0.86
N LEU A 217 2.50 -6.42 -0.73
CA LEU A 217 1.30 -6.94 -1.40
C LEU A 217 1.39 -6.74 -2.91
N GLY A 218 1.96 -5.61 -3.36
CA GLY A 218 2.26 -5.38 -4.78
C GLY A 218 3.26 -6.39 -5.34
N ASP A 219 4.32 -6.70 -4.60
CA ASP A 219 5.31 -7.70 -4.99
C ASP A 219 4.67 -9.09 -5.12
N ALA A 220 3.84 -9.50 -4.15
CA ALA A 220 3.13 -10.78 -4.18
C ALA A 220 2.16 -10.90 -5.37
N ILE A 221 1.41 -9.83 -5.68
CA ILE A 221 0.57 -9.76 -6.89
C ILE A 221 1.43 -9.86 -8.16
N GLY A 222 2.58 -9.19 -8.18
CA GLY A 222 3.55 -9.26 -9.29
C GLY A 222 4.14 -10.65 -9.51
N SER A 223 4.45 -11.37 -8.44
CA SER A 223 4.90 -12.76 -8.50
C SER A 223 3.83 -13.67 -9.11
N LEU A 224 2.58 -13.60 -8.62
CA LEU A 224 1.48 -14.38 -9.17
C LEU A 224 1.23 -14.08 -10.65
N ARG A 225 1.29 -12.80 -11.05
CA ARG A 225 1.23 -12.40 -12.46
C ARG A 225 2.33 -13.07 -13.29
N THR A 226 3.56 -13.07 -12.76
CA THR A 226 4.71 -13.67 -13.44
C THR A 226 4.53 -15.17 -13.64
N ASP A 227 3.99 -15.87 -12.64
CA ASP A 227 3.71 -17.30 -12.73
C ASP A 227 2.64 -17.59 -13.80
N ILE A 228 1.53 -16.83 -13.79
CA ILE A 228 0.47 -16.94 -14.81
C ILE A 228 1.03 -16.72 -16.23
N LEU A 229 1.82 -15.66 -16.43
CA LEU A 229 2.41 -15.36 -17.72
C LEU A 229 3.45 -16.40 -18.15
N THR A 230 4.18 -16.99 -17.22
CA THR A 230 5.13 -18.07 -17.50
C THR A 230 4.39 -19.31 -18.01
N THR A 231 3.28 -19.70 -17.37
CA THR A 231 2.41 -20.79 -17.84
C THR A 231 1.79 -20.50 -19.20
N TRP A 232 1.40 -19.25 -19.45
CA TRP A 232 0.89 -18.82 -20.76
C TRP A 232 1.96 -18.96 -21.83
N ARG A 233 3.15 -18.40 -21.61
CA ARG A 233 4.29 -18.47 -22.55
C ARG A 233 4.65 -19.91 -22.89
N ALA A 234 4.65 -20.81 -21.90
CA ALA A 234 4.90 -22.23 -22.10
C ALA A 234 3.85 -22.87 -23.03
N SER A 235 2.60 -22.44 -22.96
CA SER A 235 1.49 -22.97 -23.78
C SER A 235 1.54 -22.49 -25.23
N ILE A 236 2.15 -21.32 -25.51
CA ILE A 236 2.25 -20.74 -26.86
C ILE A 236 3.67 -20.71 -27.43
N HIS A 237 4.65 -21.35 -26.77
CA HIS A 237 6.09 -21.20 -27.07
C HIS A 237 6.47 -21.46 -28.54
N LYS A 238 5.72 -22.31 -29.25
CA LYS A 238 5.97 -22.63 -30.67
C LYS A 238 5.47 -21.55 -31.64
N ASN A 239 4.63 -20.64 -31.19
CA ASN A 239 4.05 -19.58 -32.01
C ASN A 239 4.66 -18.21 -31.64
N ARG A 240 5.69 -17.81 -32.38
CA ARG A 240 6.38 -16.53 -32.19
C ARG A 240 5.46 -15.32 -32.33
N HIS A 241 4.46 -15.38 -33.20
CA HIS A 241 3.51 -14.28 -33.38
C HIS A 241 2.60 -14.13 -32.15
N SER A 242 2.09 -15.24 -31.62
CA SER A 242 1.29 -15.22 -30.38
C SER A 242 2.08 -14.76 -29.17
N LEU A 243 3.36 -15.15 -29.05
CA LEU A 243 4.25 -14.64 -27.99
C LEU A 243 4.42 -13.12 -28.09
N ALA A 244 4.74 -12.60 -29.28
CA ALA A 244 4.91 -11.17 -29.48
C ALA A 244 3.62 -10.38 -29.18
N ALA A 245 2.46 -10.92 -29.57
CA ALA A 245 1.17 -10.33 -29.25
C ALA A 245 0.90 -10.30 -27.73
N LEU A 246 1.25 -11.36 -26.99
CA LEU A 246 1.11 -11.41 -25.53
C LEU A 246 1.99 -10.33 -24.87
N GLU A 247 3.27 -10.24 -25.22
CA GLU A 247 4.17 -9.24 -24.63
C GLU A 247 3.73 -7.81 -24.94
N GLN A 248 3.24 -7.55 -26.16
CA GLN A 248 2.70 -6.25 -26.52
C GLN A 248 1.46 -5.90 -25.70
N GLN A 249 0.56 -6.86 -25.47
CA GLN A 249 -0.63 -6.64 -24.64
C GLN A 249 -0.25 -6.36 -23.18
N GLU A 250 0.71 -7.09 -22.61
CA GLU A 250 1.18 -6.85 -21.24
C GLU A 250 1.84 -5.47 -21.09
N ALA A 251 2.66 -5.06 -22.06
CA ALA A 251 3.27 -3.74 -22.08
C ALA A 251 2.20 -2.63 -22.11
N GLN A 252 1.20 -2.76 -22.99
CA GLN A 252 0.09 -1.81 -23.09
C GLN A 252 -0.75 -1.75 -21.81
N ARG A 253 -1.06 -2.89 -21.18
CA ARG A 253 -1.78 -2.93 -19.90
C ARG A 253 -1.00 -2.24 -18.78
N THR A 254 0.31 -2.50 -18.71
CA THR A 254 1.20 -1.91 -17.71
C THR A 254 1.31 -0.40 -17.88
N GLU A 255 1.53 0.08 -19.11
CA GLU A 255 1.61 1.52 -19.42
C GLU A 255 0.29 2.22 -19.07
N ARG A 256 -0.84 1.66 -19.51
CA ARG A 256 -2.17 2.21 -19.19
C ARG A 256 -2.42 2.26 -17.69
N ARG A 257 -2.01 1.22 -16.94
CA ARG A 257 -2.16 1.21 -15.48
C ARG A 257 -1.31 2.30 -14.83
N ALA A 258 -0.04 2.39 -15.19
CA ALA A 258 0.86 3.41 -14.64
C ALA A 258 0.31 4.83 -14.88
N LEU A 259 -0.30 5.04 -16.04
CA LEU A 259 -0.91 6.29 -16.45
C LEU A 259 -2.20 6.62 -15.66
N LEU A 260 -3.08 5.65 -15.44
CA LEU A 260 -4.38 5.87 -14.77
C LEU A 260 -4.31 5.80 -13.24
N TYR A 261 -3.44 4.95 -12.69
CA TYR A 261 -3.35 4.67 -11.25
C TYR A 261 -2.04 5.20 -10.63
N GLY A 262 -1.24 5.96 -11.39
CA GLY A 262 0.00 6.58 -10.90
C GLY A 262 -0.21 7.78 -9.95
N CYS A 263 -1.45 8.17 -9.71
CA CYS A 263 -1.84 9.20 -8.75
C CYS A 263 -3.02 8.71 -7.90
N ASP A 264 -2.94 8.88 -6.58
CA ASP A 264 -3.95 8.43 -5.62
C ASP A 264 -5.34 8.98 -5.93
N TRP A 265 -5.42 10.23 -6.39
CA TRP A 265 -6.70 10.87 -6.72
C TRP A 265 -7.40 10.15 -7.88
N THR A 266 -6.67 9.87 -8.97
CA THR A 266 -7.24 9.17 -10.14
C THR A 266 -7.59 7.74 -9.79
N ALA A 267 -6.75 7.05 -9.01
CA ALA A 267 -7.04 5.71 -8.52
C ALA A 267 -8.38 5.69 -7.77
N GLN A 268 -8.56 6.59 -6.81
CA GLN A 268 -9.80 6.68 -6.02
C GLN A 268 -11.02 7.06 -6.87
N LEU A 269 -10.87 7.96 -7.84
CA LEU A 269 -11.95 8.34 -8.76
C LEU A 269 -12.43 7.15 -9.61
N LEU A 270 -11.50 6.32 -10.08
CA LEU A 270 -11.79 5.17 -10.94
C LEU A 270 -12.32 3.95 -10.16
N SER A 271 -12.29 3.99 -8.83
CA SER A 271 -12.76 2.89 -7.99
C SER A 271 -14.28 2.68 -8.08
N HIS A 272 -14.71 1.41 -7.99
CA HIS A 272 -16.13 1.08 -7.87
C HIS A 272 -16.69 1.64 -6.56
N GLY A 273 -17.52 2.67 -6.67
CA GLY A 273 -18.10 3.35 -5.51
C GLY A 273 -17.26 4.49 -4.95
N SER A 274 -16.40 5.13 -5.78
CA SER A 274 -15.60 6.34 -5.52
C SER A 274 -15.58 6.80 -4.06
N LEU A 275 -14.45 6.59 -3.39
CA LEU A 275 -14.22 7.02 -2.01
C LEU A 275 -14.32 8.55 -1.83
N ILE A 276 -14.20 9.31 -2.92
CA ILE A 276 -14.41 10.75 -2.94
C ILE A 276 -15.88 11.03 -3.30
N PRO A 277 -16.64 11.70 -2.41
CA PRO A 277 -17.99 12.14 -2.72
C PRO A 277 -18.04 13.03 -3.98
N PRO A 278 -19.10 12.96 -4.81
CA PRO A 278 -19.17 13.69 -6.08
C PRO A 278 -18.94 15.20 -5.97
N ASP A 279 -19.43 15.83 -4.91
CA ASP A 279 -19.25 17.25 -4.60
C ASP A 279 -17.82 17.60 -4.14
N GLU A 280 -17.05 16.60 -3.73
CA GLU A 280 -15.70 16.72 -3.22
C GLU A 280 -14.62 16.35 -4.24
N VAL A 281 -15.00 15.83 -5.42
CA VAL A 281 -14.08 15.42 -6.49
C VAL A 281 -13.13 16.55 -6.89
N VAL A 282 -13.66 17.74 -7.16
CA VAL A 282 -12.89 18.90 -7.63
C VAL A 282 -12.11 19.58 -6.50
N PRO A 283 -12.69 19.81 -5.31
CA PRO A 283 -11.91 20.20 -4.13
C PRO A 283 -10.73 19.27 -3.85
N ALA A 284 -10.94 17.95 -3.92
CA ALA A 284 -9.89 16.96 -3.73
C ALA A 284 -8.82 17.04 -4.82
N LEU A 285 -9.22 17.23 -6.09
CA LEU A 285 -8.30 17.39 -7.22
C LEU A 285 -7.38 18.60 -7.02
N LEU A 286 -7.96 19.74 -6.66
CA LEU A 286 -7.24 20.99 -6.42
C LEU A 286 -6.41 20.98 -5.13
N SER A 287 -6.58 19.96 -4.28
CA SER A 287 -5.77 19.76 -3.08
C SER A 287 -4.45 19.05 -3.37
N GLU A 288 -4.32 18.38 -4.51
CA GLU A 288 -3.07 17.74 -4.92
C GLU A 288 -2.00 18.78 -5.29
N SER A 289 -0.73 18.37 -5.26
CA SER A 289 0.38 19.22 -5.70
C SER A 289 0.32 19.43 -7.22
N PRO A 290 0.97 20.48 -7.76
CA PRO A 290 1.06 20.68 -9.21
C PRO A 290 1.62 19.46 -9.95
N SER A 291 2.65 18.79 -9.41
CA SER A 291 3.26 17.60 -10.03
C SER A 291 2.31 16.40 -10.08
N GLU A 292 1.49 16.20 -9.04
CA GLU A 292 0.48 15.15 -9.03
C GLU A 292 -0.66 15.49 -10.01
N LEU A 293 -1.06 16.76 -10.08
CA LEU A 293 -2.08 17.23 -11.00
C LEU A 293 -1.67 17.03 -12.46
N GLU A 294 -0.41 17.20 -12.82
CA GLU A 294 0.11 16.90 -14.17
C GLU A 294 -0.08 15.43 -14.54
N LYS A 295 0.18 14.51 -13.59
CA LYS A 295 -0.07 13.08 -13.80
C LYS A 295 -1.55 12.80 -14.02
N VAL A 296 -2.42 13.41 -13.21
CA VAL A 296 -3.88 13.29 -13.36
C VAL A 296 -4.33 13.76 -14.74
N VAL A 297 -3.91 14.97 -15.16
CA VAL A 297 -4.27 15.54 -16.47
C VAL A 297 -3.79 14.62 -17.60
N THR A 298 -2.54 14.18 -17.55
CA THR A 298 -1.96 13.27 -18.54
C THR A 298 -2.77 11.98 -18.64
N GLY A 299 -3.13 11.39 -17.50
CA GLY A 299 -3.90 10.14 -17.45
C GLY A 299 -5.32 10.29 -17.97
N LEU A 300 -6.03 11.35 -17.58
CA LEU A 300 -7.40 11.62 -18.04
C LEU A 300 -7.45 11.97 -19.53
N GLN A 301 -6.45 12.70 -20.05
CA GLN A 301 -6.38 13.05 -21.48
C GLN A 301 -6.05 11.86 -22.38
N ALA A 302 -5.23 10.93 -21.90
CA ALA A 302 -4.89 9.73 -22.64
C ALA A 302 -6.06 8.72 -22.75
N GLU A 303 -7.13 8.88 -21.97
CA GLU A 303 -8.27 7.96 -21.93
C GLU A 303 -9.55 8.65 -22.45
N PRO A 304 -9.96 8.40 -23.72
CA PRO A 304 -11.06 9.11 -24.37
C PRO A 304 -12.39 9.10 -23.62
N ARG A 305 -12.70 7.99 -22.94
CA ARG A 305 -13.91 7.83 -22.13
C ARG A 305 -13.96 8.76 -20.89
N LEU A 306 -12.84 9.36 -20.50
CA LEU A 306 -12.76 10.30 -19.37
C LEU A 306 -12.73 11.77 -19.80
N HIS A 307 -12.72 12.07 -21.11
CA HIS A 307 -12.62 13.45 -21.62
C HIS A 307 -13.75 14.36 -21.14
N GLU A 308 -14.99 13.86 -21.11
CA GLU A 308 -16.14 14.62 -20.60
C GLU A 308 -16.02 14.89 -19.09
N THR A 309 -15.61 13.88 -18.32
CA THR A 309 -15.38 14.02 -16.88
C THR A 309 -14.29 15.05 -16.61
N PHE A 310 -13.21 15.01 -17.39
CA PHE A 310 -12.12 15.98 -17.27
C PHE A 310 -12.56 17.41 -17.62
N ALA A 311 -13.32 17.59 -18.70
CA ALA A 311 -13.87 18.89 -19.08
C ALA A 311 -14.78 19.46 -17.98
N GLN A 312 -15.61 18.62 -17.35
CA GLN A 312 -16.46 19.01 -16.23
C GLN A 312 -15.66 19.38 -14.98
N CYS A 313 -14.62 18.61 -14.65
CA CYS A 313 -13.71 18.92 -13.54
C CYS A 313 -13.04 20.28 -13.74
N ARG A 314 -12.52 20.55 -14.94
CA ARG A 314 -11.90 21.83 -15.28
C ARG A 314 -12.86 23.00 -15.15
N ALA A 315 -14.06 22.91 -15.71
CA ALA A 315 -15.06 23.98 -15.62
C ALA A 315 -15.48 24.26 -14.17
N THR A 316 -15.64 23.21 -13.37
CA THR A 316 -15.99 23.31 -11.95
C THR A 316 -14.84 23.88 -11.12
N ALA A 317 -13.59 23.52 -11.44
CA ALA A 317 -12.40 24.05 -10.77
C ALA A 317 -12.29 25.57 -10.92
N HIS A 318 -12.44 26.08 -12.15
CA HIS A 318 -12.44 27.52 -12.41
C HIS A 318 -13.55 28.24 -11.64
N ARG A 319 -14.75 27.68 -11.58
CA ARG A 319 -15.88 28.25 -10.83
C ARG A 319 -15.56 28.33 -9.33
N LEU A 320 -15.13 27.21 -8.73
CA LEU A 320 -14.82 27.12 -7.31
C LEU A 320 -13.70 28.11 -6.91
N VAL A 321 -12.65 28.21 -7.73
CA VAL A 321 -11.55 29.14 -7.46
C VAL A 321 -11.99 30.59 -7.53
N ASN A 322 -12.84 30.94 -8.50
CA ASN A 322 -13.36 32.30 -8.62
C ASN A 322 -14.25 32.69 -7.42
N GLU A 323 -15.09 31.77 -6.95
CA GLU A 323 -15.91 31.96 -5.74
C GLU A 323 -15.03 32.18 -4.50
N LEU A 324 -13.99 31.35 -4.31
CA LEU A 324 -13.09 31.46 -3.16
C LEU A 324 -12.21 32.72 -3.19
N ARG A 325 -11.75 33.13 -4.37
CA ARG A 325 -11.03 34.41 -4.56
C ARG A 325 -11.92 35.61 -4.23
N ALA A 326 -13.18 35.58 -4.66
CA ALA A 326 -14.15 36.63 -4.31
C ALA A 326 -14.42 36.68 -2.80
N GLY A 327 -14.37 35.52 -2.12
CA GLY A 327 -14.43 35.40 -0.67
C GLY A 327 -13.13 35.78 0.08
N GLY A 328 -12.07 36.16 -0.64
CA GLY A 328 -10.79 36.56 -0.03
C GLY A 328 -9.90 35.41 0.45
N HIS A 329 -10.20 34.16 0.05
CA HIS A 329 -9.37 33.01 0.39
C HIS A 329 -8.16 32.91 -0.54
N ASN A 330 -6.98 32.70 0.05
CA ASN A 330 -5.77 32.39 -0.70
C ASN A 330 -5.60 30.86 -0.78
N ILE A 331 -5.44 30.33 -1.99
CA ILE A 331 -5.22 28.91 -2.25
C ILE A 331 -3.79 28.74 -2.79
N PRO A 332 -2.93 27.93 -2.16
CA PRO A 332 -1.56 27.71 -2.61
C PRO A 332 -1.50 27.21 -4.06
N ASP A 333 -0.55 27.75 -4.83
CA ASP A 333 -0.20 27.33 -6.20
C ASP A 333 -1.37 27.32 -7.20
N ILE A 334 -2.47 28.00 -6.89
CA ILE A 334 -3.71 27.86 -7.65
C ILE A 334 -3.60 28.34 -9.10
N GLY A 335 -2.71 29.30 -9.37
CA GLY A 335 -2.40 29.74 -10.74
C GLY A 335 -1.78 28.62 -11.57
N ASP A 336 -0.82 27.90 -11.00
CA ASP A 336 -0.18 26.77 -11.67
C ASP A 336 -1.15 25.61 -11.85
N LYS A 337 -1.96 25.31 -10.83
CA LYS A 337 -2.97 24.24 -10.90
C LYS A 337 -3.99 24.47 -12.01
N LEU A 338 -4.52 25.70 -12.14
CA LEU A 338 -5.44 26.04 -13.23
C LEU A 338 -4.76 25.97 -14.59
N ARG A 339 -3.51 26.45 -14.71
CA ARG A 339 -2.73 26.34 -15.94
C ARG A 339 -2.56 24.89 -16.38
N ILE A 340 -2.23 23.98 -15.45
CA ILE A 340 -2.09 22.55 -15.72
C ILE A 340 -3.42 21.94 -16.19
N LEU A 341 -4.55 22.30 -15.56
CA LEU A 341 -5.87 21.84 -16.01
C LEU A 341 -6.25 22.34 -17.40
N ASP A 342 -5.78 23.54 -17.77
CA ASP A 342 -6.04 24.15 -19.07
C ASP A 342 -5.09 23.64 -20.18
N SER A 343 -3.96 23.01 -19.82
CA SER A 343 -3.00 22.45 -20.78
C SER A 343 -3.67 21.47 -21.74
N ALA A 344 -3.42 21.65 -23.03
CA ALA A 344 -3.85 20.73 -24.07
C ALA A 344 -3.04 19.42 -24.01
N PRO A 345 -3.55 18.30 -24.59
CA PRO A 345 -2.79 17.06 -24.68
C PRO A 345 -1.44 17.30 -25.34
N GLY A 346 -0.35 17.03 -24.62
CA GLY A 346 1.02 17.11 -25.15
C GLY A 346 1.73 18.47 -25.01
N GLN A 347 1.19 19.44 -24.26
CA GLN A 347 1.96 20.62 -23.83
C GLN A 347 2.49 20.42 -22.41
N ALA A 348 3.68 19.83 -22.29
CA ALA A 348 4.44 19.93 -21.04
C ALA A 348 4.84 21.41 -20.81
N PRO A 349 4.78 21.92 -19.57
CA PRO A 349 5.28 23.25 -19.27
C PRO A 349 6.80 23.27 -19.47
N ALA A 350 7.29 24.34 -20.08
CA ALA A 350 8.72 24.60 -20.32
C ALA A 350 9.47 24.92 -19.02
#